data_AF-A0A3A6P4B6-F1
#
_entry.id   AF-A0A3A6P4B6-F1
#
_cell.length_a   1.000
_cell.length_b   1.000
_cell.length_c   1.000
_cell.angle_alpha   90.00
_cell.angle_beta   90.00
_cell.angle_gamma   90.00
#
_symmetry.space_group_name_H-M   'P 1'
#
loop_
_entity.id
_entity.type
_entity.pdbx_description
1 polymer ?
#
loop_
_entity_poly.entity_id
_entity_poly.type
_entity_poly.pdbx_seq_one_letter_code
_entity_poly.pdbx_strand_id
1 'polypeptide(L)'
;MTLCLAVADHFEPFWARAEEATARARLRAWEQGLPRLVAGLTDSRGRTPCHDFFYPLEDYRPWVLDRLAALRQQGLGEVEVHLHHHGESAAELEDMLLGYVQKLHQRHGLLAKDPRTGRVTYGFIHGNWALDNSRPDGQWCGRNDELSILARTGCYADFTLPSAPSPTQTQTINAIYYATDDPQRPKSHDRGRPAAVGRPPDGDLLLVQGVLALDWGRRKWGCLPRLEASELSGKTPPAPRRVPLWLRFAPSVQGAEQVRFLKLSCHGAPEKNQDALLGAPARRTLEHLCRVYNDGRRYRLLFMSCREMVQAIHALERGEGLPW
;
A
#
# COMPACT_ATOMS: atom_id res chain seq x y z
N MET A 1 -21.64 -6.11 -5.20
CA MET A 1 -20.49 -5.22 -4.91
C MET A 1 -19.27 -6.09 -4.65
N THR A 2 -18.12 -5.75 -5.22
CA THR A 2 -16.85 -6.46 -4.99
C THR A 2 -15.94 -5.57 -4.17
N LEU A 3 -15.33 -6.11 -3.12
CA LEU A 3 -14.37 -5.42 -2.27
C LEU A 3 -12.99 -6.03 -2.47
N CYS A 4 -12.10 -5.28 -3.11
CA CYS A 4 -10.69 -5.61 -3.30
C CYS A 4 -9.89 -5.03 -2.13
N LEU A 5 -9.26 -5.87 -1.32
CA LEU A 5 -8.55 -5.46 -0.11
C LEU A 5 -7.06 -5.78 -0.21
N ALA A 6 -6.20 -4.76 -0.03
CA ALA A 6 -4.76 -4.91 0.12
C ALA A 6 -4.28 -4.16 1.38
N VAL A 7 -3.18 -4.62 1.96
CA VAL A 7 -2.52 -3.99 3.10
C VAL A 7 -1.10 -3.62 2.72
N ALA A 8 -0.81 -2.32 2.67
CA ALA A 8 0.49 -1.78 2.30
C ALA A 8 1.27 -1.36 3.56
N ASP A 9 2.31 -2.12 3.89
CA ASP A 9 3.05 -1.97 5.14
C ASP A 9 4.38 -1.25 4.94
N HIS A 10 4.58 -0.13 5.64
CA HIS A 10 5.88 0.49 5.86
C HIS A 10 6.71 -0.40 6.79
N PHE A 11 7.26 -1.49 6.24
CA PHE A 11 7.86 -2.54 7.03
C PHE A 11 9.33 -2.23 7.34
N GLU A 12 9.55 -1.61 8.50
CA GLU A 12 10.86 -1.17 8.98
C GLU A 12 11.32 -1.92 10.25
N PRO A 13 11.91 -3.12 10.14
CA PRO A 13 12.46 -3.86 11.28
C PRO A 13 13.44 -3.05 12.14
N PHE A 14 14.17 -2.11 11.54
CA PHE A 14 15.16 -1.26 12.21
C PHE A 14 14.58 0.07 12.71
N TRP A 15 13.25 0.25 12.66
CA TRP A 15 12.58 1.46 13.14
C TRP A 15 13.07 1.89 14.53
N ALA A 16 13.27 3.20 14.69
CA ALA A 16 13.90 3.82 15.85
C ALA A 16 15.33 3.35 16.14
N ARG A 17 16.11 3.06 15.09
CA ARG A 17 17.51 2.59 15.16
C ARG A 17 17.65 1.33 16.02
N ALA A 18 16.69 0.42 15.89
CA ALA A 18 16.68 -0.81 16.67
C ALA A 18 17.90 -1.68 16.35
N GLU A 19 18.44 -2.33 17.36
CA GLU A 19 19.52 -3.31 17.17
C GLU A 19 19.03 -4.54 16.39
N GLU A 20 19.98 -5.30 15.82
CA GLU A 20 19.67 -6.47 15.00
C GLU A 20 18.82 -7.52 15.75
N ALA A 21 19.07 -7.73 17.04
CA ALA A 21 18.29 -8.67 17.86
C ALA A 21 16.80 -8.30 17.90
N THR A 22 16.50 -7.01 18.02
CA THR A 22 15.14 -6.44 18.00
C THR A 22 14.54 -6.57 16.61
N ALA A 23 15.26 -6.20 15.54
CA ALA A 23 14.80 -6.36 14.16
C ALA A 23 14.46 -7.83 13.85
N ARG A 24 15.29 -8.78 14.32
CA ARG A 24 15.03 -10.22 14.20
C ARG A 24 13.78 -10.65 14.98
N ALA A 25 13.55 -10.09 16.16
CA ALA A 25 12.36 -10.38 16.96
C ALA A 25 11.09 -9.87 16.29
N ARG A 26 11.11 -8.64 15.76
CA ARG A 26 10.02 -8.06 14.97
C ARG A 26 9.67 -8.94 13.77
N LEU A 27 10.67 -9.38 13.01
CA LEU A 27 10.44 -10.27 11.88
C LEU A 27 9.91 -11.65 12.30
N ARG A 28 10.44 -12.24 13.38
CA ARG A 28 9.92 -13.51 13.94
C ARG A 28 8.45 -13.41 14.33
N ALA A 29 8.02 -12.26 14.87
CA ALA A 29 6.61 -12.05 15.23
C ALA A 29 5.70 -12.17 13.99
N TRP A 30 6.11 -11.61 12.85
CA TRP A 30 5.38 -11.73 11.59
C TRP A 30 5.41 -13.14 11.01
N GLU A 31 6.57 -13.80 11.00
CA GLU A 31 6.69 -15.18 10.53
C GLU A 31 5.81 -16.17 11.29
N GLN A 32 5.61 -15.96 12.59
CA GLN A 32 4.78 -16.83 13.42
C GLN A 32 3.32 -16.36 13.47
N GLY A 33 3.11 -15.06 13.51
CA GLY A 33 1.81 -14.43 13.70
C GLY A 33 0.97 -14.42 12.43
N LEU A 34 1.56 -14.10 11.28
CA LEU A 34 0.81 -13.95 10.03
C LEU A 34 0.14 -15.26 9.58
N PRO A 35 0.83 -16.43 9.53
CA PRO A 35 0.17 -17.69 9.18
C PRO A 35 -0.99 -18.03 10.13
N ARG A 36 -0.83 -17.78 11.44
CA ARG A 36 -1.88 -18.03 12.45
C ARG A 36 -3.05 -17.08 12.31
N LEU A 37 -2.78 -15.81 12.04
CA LEU A 37 -3.79 -14.77 11.87
C LEU A 37 -4.76 -15.14 10.74
N VAL A 38 -4.22 -15.60 9.62
CA VAL A 38 -4.99 -15.83 8.39
C VAL A 38 -5.54 -17.26 8.26
N ALA A 39 -5.11 -18.19 9.11
CA ALA A 39 -5.51 -19.59 9.08
C ALA A 39 -7.04 -19.77 9.04
N GLY A 40 -7.51 -20.51 8.03
CA GLY A 40 -8.93 -20.84 7.82
C GLY A 40 -9.78 -19.69 7.26
N LEU A 41 -9.18 -18.54 6.93
CA LEU A 41 -9.88 -17.42 6.32
C LEU A 41 -9.66 -17.43 4.81
N THR A 42 -10.74 -17.32 4.03
CA THR A 42 -10.67 -17.26 2.58
C THR A 42 -11.62 -16.24 1.99
N ASP A 43 -11.18 -15.58 0.92
CA ASP A 43 -12.00 -14.71 0.09
C ASP A 43 -12.93 -15.52 -0.86
N SER A 44 -13.64 -14.84 -1.77
CA SER A 44 -14.56 -15.49 -2.72
C SER A 44 -13.87 -16.43 -3.73
N ARG A 45 -12.54 -16.45 -3.78
CA ARG A 45 -11.72 -17.31 -4.66
C ARG A 45 -11.02 -18.42 -3.88
N GLY A 46 -11.24 -18.53 -2.58
CA GLY A 46 -10.51 -19.47 -1.73
C GLY A 46 -9.11 -18.99 -1.34
N ARG A 47 -8.76 -17.71 -1.58
CA ARG A 47 -7.44 -17.18 -1.22
C ARG A 47 -7.43 -16.60 0.19
N THR A 48 -6.34 -16.84 0.91
CA THR A 48 -6.08 -16.27 2.23
C THR A 48 -5.75 -14.78 2.16
N PRO A 49 -5.97 -13.99 3.23
CA PRO A 49 -5.42 -12.65 3.32
C PRO A 49 -3.92 -12.59 3.00
N CYS A 50 -3.53 -11.58 2.23
CA CYS A 50 -2.16 -11.29 1.82
C CYS A 50 -1.71 -9.95 2.44
N HIS A 51 -0.40 -9.79 2.67
CA HIS A 51 0.21 -8.61 3.26
C HIS A 51 1.41 -8.13 2.44
N ASP A 52 1.42 -6.88 1.99
CA ASP A 52 2.50 -6.32 1.17
C ASP A 52 3.52 -5.60 2.07
N PHE A 53 4.74 -6.14 2.13
CA PHE A 53 5.85 -5.58 2.87
C PHE A 53 6.65 -4.61 1.98
N PHE A 54 6.43 -3.31 2.14
CA PHE A 54 7.26 -2.31 1.46
C PHE A 54 8.53 -2.11 2.29
N TYR A 55 9.66 -2.62 1.79
CA TYR A 55 10.91 -2.69 2.54
C TYR A 55 11.89 -1.57 2.14
N PRO A 56 12.42 -0.78 3.12
CA PRO A 56 13.28 0.38 2.86
C PRO A 56 14.59 -0.01 2.17
N LEU A 57 14.90 0.62 1.05
CA LEU A 57 16.10 0.28 0.27
C LEU A 57 17.40 0.73 0.93
N GLU A 58 17.38 1.86 1.63
CA GLU A 58 18.48 2.40 2.43
C GLU A 58 18.84 1.49 3.62
N ASP A 59 17.88 0.67 4.06
CA ASP A 59 18.01 -0.29 5.16
C ASP A 59 18.18 -1.73 4.65
N TYR A 60 18.68 -1.90 3.42
CA TYR A 60 18.93 -3.22 2.83
C TYR A 60 19.70 -4.15 3.77
N ARG A 61 19.07 -5.28 4.12
CA ARG A 61 19.70 -6.41 4.82
C ARG A 61 19.32 -7.70 4.11
N PRO A 62 20.27 -8.45 3.53
CA PRO A 62 19.96 -9.66 2.78
C PRO A 62 19.11 -10.65 3.60
N TRP A 63 19.47 -10.86 4.87
CA TRP A 63 18.79 -11.82 5.73
C TRP A 63 17.33 -11.45 6.05
N VAL A 64 16.96 -10.16 5.99
CA VAL A 64 15.56 -9.74 6.16
C VAL A 64 14.77 -10.12 4.91
N LEU A 65 15.29 -9.77 3.74
CA LEU A 65 14.62 -10.03 2.47
C LEU A 65 14.53 -11.52 2.14
N ASP A 66 15.53 -12.32 2.49
CA ASP A 66 15.47 -13.79 2.35
C ASP A 66 14.30 -14.38 3.17
N ARG A 67 14.05 -13.81 4.36
CA ARG A 67 12.97 -14.25 5.26
C ARG A 67 11.60 -13.73 4.81
N LEU A 68 11.52 -12.50 4.29
CA LEU A 68 10.30 -12.00 3.64
C LEU A 68 9.97 -12.79 2.36
N ALA A 69 10.99 -13.19 1.58
CA ALA A 69 10.82 -14.07 0.43
C ALA A 69 10.25 -15.44 0.84
N ALA A 70 10.64 -15.97 1.99
CA ALA A 70 10.04 -17.21 2.52
C ALA A 70 8.55 -17.06 2.87
N LEU A 71 8.12 -15.90 3.39
CA LEU A 71 6.70 -15.59 3.60
C LEU A 71 5.94 -15.47 2.27
N ARG A 72 6.57 -14.84 1.27
CA ARG A 72 6.03 -14.71 -0.08
C ARG A 72 5.85 -16.07 -0.76
N GLN A 73 6.81 -16.98 -0.62
CA GLN A 73 6.70 -18.35 -1.13
C GLN A 73 5.56 -19.15 -0.50
N GLN A 74 5.16 -18.81 0.73
CA GLN A 74 3.98 -19.38 1.39
C GLN A 74 2.66 -18.75 0.94
N GLY A 75 2.70 -17.75 0.04
CA GLY A 75 1.52 -17.02 -0.42
C GLY A 75 0.93 -16.07 0.63
N LEU A 76 1.70 -15.70 1.65
CA LEU A 76 1.24 -14.87 2.78
C LEU A 76 1.50 -13.38 2.57
N GLY A 77 2.33 -13.02 1.60
CA GLY A 77 2.66 -11.63 1.34
C GLY A 77 3.44 -11.42 0.05
N GLU A 78 3.64 -10.17 -0.30
CA GLU A 78 4.55 -9.73 -1.36
C GLU A 78 5.56 -8.74 -0.77
N VAL A 79 6.66 -8.49 -1.49
CA VAL A 79 7.66 -7.49 -1.10
C VAL A 79 7.73 -6.44 -2.18
N GLU A 80 7.59 -5.17 -1.78
CA GLU A 80 7.61 -4.00 -2.67
C GLU A 80 8.61 -2.95 -2.13
N VAL A 81 8.74 -1.81 -2.82
CA VAL A 81 9.83 -0.84 -2.56
C VAL A 81 9.36 0.29 -1.66
N HIS A 82 10.12 0.54 -0.62
CA HIS A 82 9.98 1.69 0.25
C HIS A 82 11.28 2.50 0.24
N LEU A 83 11.18 3.81 0.35
CA LEU A 83 12.35 4.70 0.39
C LEU A 83 12.10 5.90 1.31
N HIS A 84 13.04 6.14 2.22
CA HIS A 84 13.29 7.47 2.76
C HIS A 84 14.48 8.08 2.02
N HIS A 85 14.31 9.27 1.48
CA HIS A 85 15.39 9.96 0.79
C HIS A 85 15.29 11.48 0.97
N HIS A 86 16.39 12.19 0.74
CA HIS A 86 16.42 13.64 0.85
C HIS A 86 17.59 14.24 0.06
N GLY A 87 17.27 14.90 -1.06
CA GLY A 87 18.19 15.78 -1.77
C GLY A 87 19.14 15.08 -2.74
N GLU A 88 18.96 13.79 -3.02
CA GLU A 88 19.66 13.08 -4.09
C GLU A 88 19.32 13.72 -5.44
N SER A 89 20.27 13.79 -6.37
CA SER A 89 19.98 14.21 -7.75
C SER A 89 19.08 13.19 -8.48
N ALA A 90 18.48 13.58 -9.61
CA ALA A 90 17.69 12.66 -10.43
C ALA A 90 18.45 11.38 -10.81
N ALA A 91 19.72 11.51 -11.18
CA ALA A 91 20.55 10.38 -11.59
C ALA A 91 20.85 9.45 -10.40
N GLU A 92 21.18 10.01 -9.24
CA GLU A 92 21.43 9.22 -8.03
C GLU A 92 20.17 8.46 -7.58
N LEU A 93 19.01 9.12 -7.56
CA LEU A 93 17.74 8.47 -7.20
C LEU A 93 17.39 7.35 -8.18
N GLU A 94 17.56 7.59 -9.48
CA GLU A 94 17.34 6.59 -10.52
C GLU A 94 18.27 5.37 -10.35
N ASP A 95 19.57 5.59 -10.15
CA ASP A 95 20.54 4.52 -9.94
C ASP A 95 20.26 3.71 -8.67
N MET A 96 19.88 4.39 -7.58
CA MET A 96 19.48 3.74 -6.33
C MET A 96 18.28 2.81 -6.53
N LEU A 97 17.22 3.30 -7.18
CA LEU A 97 16.01 2.53 -7.45
C LEU A 97 16.30 1.34 -8.37
N LEU A 98 16.96 1.57 -9.52
CA LEU A 98 17.29 0.52 -10.48
C LEU A 98 18.19 -0.56 -9.87
N GLY A 99 19.23 -0.15 -9.13
CA GLY A 99 20.13 -1.06 -8.44
C GLY A 99 19.41 -1.89 -7.38
N TYR A 100 18.48 -1.29 -6.63
CA TYR A 100 17.72 -1.99 -5.61
C TYR A 100 16.71 -2.99 -6.20
N VAL A 101 15.91 -2.59 -7.19
CA VAL A 101 14.89 -3.49 -7.79
C VAL A 101 15.53 -4.67 -8.51
N GLN A 102 16.66 -4.45 -9.19
CA GLN A 102 17.43 -5.54 -9.78
C GLN A 102 17.98 -6.48 -8.72
N LYS A 103 18.47 -5.95 -7.59
CA LYS A 103 18.96 -6.75 -6.47
C LYS A 103 17.85 -7.59 -5.84
N LEU A 104 16.66 -7.03 -5.61
CA LEU A 104 15.50 -7.76 -5.12
C LEU A 104 15.14 -8.92 -6.05
N HIS A 105 15.12 -8.66 -7.36
CA HIS A 105 14.79 -9.67 -8.36
C HIS A 105 15.83 -10.78 -8.49
N GLN A 106 17.08 -10.41 -8.74
CA GLN A 106 18.12 -11.38 -9.07
C GLN A 106 18.60 -12.18 -7.86
N ARG A 107 18.69 -11.55 -6.68
CA ARG A 107 19.24 -12.19 -5.48
C ARG A 107 18.16 -12.92 -4.67
N HIS A 108 16.98 -12.34 -4.56
CA HIS A 108 15.95 -12.82 -3.63
C HIS A 108 14.75 -13.46 -4.34
N GLY A 109 14.68 -13.39 -5.68
CA GLY A 109 13.53 -13.88 -6.44
C GLY A 109 12.24 -13.10 -6.15
N LEU A 110 12.39 -11.85 -5.68
CA LEU A 110 11.29 -10.93 -5.38
C LEU A 110 11.00 -10.04 -6.59
N LEU A 111 9.86 -9.35 -6.61
CA LEU A 111 9.40 -8.51 -7.72
C LEU A 111 9.21 -9.26 -9.05
N ALA A 112 8.23 -8.82 -9.83
CA ALA A 112 7.93 -9.38 -11.13
C ALA A 112 8.48 -8.51 -12.26
N LYS A 113 8.82 -9.15 -13.39
CA LYS A 113 9.06 -8.45 -14.64
C LYS A 113 7.74 -8.15 -15.34
N ASP A 114 7.63 -6.97 -15.93
CA ASP A 114 6.57 -6.70 -16.90
C ASP A 114 6.83 -7.56 -18.15
N PRO A 115 5.88 -8.43 -18.55
CA PRO A 115 6.07 -9.32 -19.70
C PRO A 115 6.25 -8.59 -21.03
N ARG A 116 5.79 -7.33 -21.13
CA ARG A 116 5.92 -6.54 -22.36
C ARG A 116 7.28 -5.87 -22.50
N THR A 117 7.79 -5.31 -21.41
CA THR A 117 9.04 -4.52 -21.42
C THR A 117 10.25 -5.30 -20.93
N GLY A 118 10.05 -6.41 -20.24
CA GLY A 118 11.10 -7.19 -19.57
C GLY A 118 11.70 -6.52 -18.34
N ARG A 119 11.24 -5.31 -17.97
CA ARG A 119 11.74 -4.54 -16.82
C ARG A 119 11.18 -5.12 -15.52
N VAL A 120 12.00 -5.12 -14.47
CA VAL A 120 11.51 -5.39 -13.12
C VAL A 120 10.61 -4.24 -12.70
N THR A 121 9.43 -4.55 -12.16
CA THR A 121 8.44 -3.54 -11.75
C THR A 121 8.11 -3.66 -10.28
N TYR A 122 7.72 -2.55 -9.66
CA TYR A 122 7.51 -2.47 -8.22
C TYR A 122 6.41 -1.47 -7.86
N GLY A 123 5.79 -1.67 -6.70
CA GLY A 123 4.94 -0.68 -6.05
C GLY A 123 5.80 0.17 -5.13
N PHE A 124 5.45 1.44 -4.97
CA PHE A 124 6.22 2.37 -4.16
C PHE A 124 5.44 2.92 -2.97
N ILE A 125 6.15 3.11 -1.87
CA ILE A 125 5.76 3.96 -0.75
C ILE A 125 6.91 4.91 -0.46
N HIS A 126 6.60 6.20 -0.37
CA HIS A 126 7.53 7.18 0.15
C HIS A 126 7.47 7.20 1.69
N GLY A 127 8.59 6.85 2.34
CA GLY A 127 8.65 6.67 3.79
C GLY A 127 8.42 7.92 4.62
N ASN A 128 8.82 9.09 4.11
CA ASN A 128 8.54 10.38 4.73
C ASN A 128 7.16 10.97 4.39
N TRP A 129 6.35 10.23 3.62
CA TRP A 129 5.10 10.69 3.00
C TRP A 129 5.24 11.93 2.12
N ALA A 130 6.47 12.32 1.77
CA ALA A 130 6.82 13.57 1.11
C ALA A 130 6.98 13.39 -0.41
N LEU A 131 6.23 12.44 -0.99
CA LEU A 131 6.23 12.14 -2.42
C LEU A 131 6.25 13.42 -3.25
N ASP A 132 7.10 13.45 -4.27
CA ASP A 132 7.29 14.55 -5.19
C ASP A 132 7.48 15.89 -4.47
N ASN A 133 8.36 15.90 -3.47
CA ASN A 133 8.70 17.06 -2.64
C ASN A 133 7.49 17.77 -2.03
N SER A 134 6.46 17.01 -1.66
CA SER A 134 5.15 17.54 -1.25
C SER A 134 5.12 18.26 0.09
N ARG A 135 6.21 18.20 0.87
CA ARG A 135 6.29 18.91 2.14
C ARG A 135 6.57 20.41 1.87
N PRO A 136 5.81 21.35 2.45
CA PRO A 136 5.93 22.77 2.12
C PRO A 136 7.31 23.41 2.34
N ASP A 137 8.15 22.82 3.20
CA ASP A 137 9.52 23.31 3.46
C ASP A 137 10.60 22.57 2.65
N GLY A 138 10.20 21.74 1.67
CA GLY A 138 11.12 21.07 0.75
C GLY A 138 11.96 19.95 1.37
N GLN A 139 11.68 19.55 2.62
CA GLN A 139 12.43 18.49 3.27
C GLN A 139 11.86 17.09 2.99
N TRP A 140 12.72 16.09 3.20
CA TRP A 140 12.38 14.66 3.20
C TRP A 140 12.00 14.05 1.84
N CYS A 141 12.28 14.79 0.76
CA CYS A 141 12.38 14.30 -0.62
C CYS A 141 13.36 15.20 -1.40
N GLY A 142 13.02 16.47 -1.63
CA GLY A 142 13.87 17.43 -2.33
C GLY A 142 13.84 17.32 -3.88
N ARG A 143 12.92 16.53 -4.44
CA ARG A 143 12.77 16.30 -5.89
C ARG A 143 11.35 16.55 -6.40
N ASN A 144 11.22 17.44 -7.37
CA ASN A 144 9.95 17.77 -8.04
C ASN A 144 9.70 16.93 -9.32
N ASP A 145 10.63 16.04 -9.67
CA ASP A 145 10.50 15.12 -10.80
C ASP A 145 10.48 13.66 -10.33
N GLU A 146 10.08 13.43 -9.07
CA GLU A 146 10.14 12.12 -8.44
C GLU A 146 9.18 11.14 -9.15
N LEU A 147 8.01 11.60 -9.58
CA LEU A 147 7.02 10.73 -10.23
C LEU A 147 7.54 10.17 -11.56
N SER A 148 8.18 11.02 -12.37
CA SER A 148 8.80 10.60 -13.63
C SER A 148 9.97 9.64 -13.41
N ILE A 149 10.75 9.83 -12.33
CA ILE A 149 11.83 8.91 -11.94
C ILE A 149 11.25 7.54 -11.55
N LEU A 150 10.24 7.52 -10.68
CA LEU A 150 9.57 6.29 -10.28
C LEU A 150 9.00 5.55 -11.50
N ALA A 151 8.28 6.24 -12.38
CA ALA A 151 7.68 5.67 -13.58
C ALA A 151 8.74 5.00 -14.49
N ARG A 152 9.80 5.72 -14.85
CA ARG A 152 10.82 5.20 -15.79
C ARG A 152 11.67 4.07 -15.20
N THR A 153 11.81 4.03 -13.88
CA THR A 153 12.50 2.93 -13.17
C THR A 153 11.64 1.69 -12.97
N GLY A 154 10.35 1.73 -13.35
CA GLY A 154 9.45 0.58 -13.33
C GLY A 154 8.43 0.57 -12.19
N CYS A 155 8.23 1.70 -11.50
CA CYS A 155 7.16 1.84 -10.52
C CYS A 155 5.80 1.74 -11.23
N TYR A 156 4.95 0.78 -10.84
CA TYR A 156 3.62 0.63 -11.43
C TYR A 156 2.55 1.47 -10.73
N ALA A 157 2.75 1.80 -9.45
CA ALA A 157 1.86 2.66 -8.67
C ALA A 157 2.49 3.09 -7.34
N ASP A 158 2.05 4.25 -6.84
CA ASP A 158 2.31 4.70 -5.48
C ASP A 158 1.15 4.35 -4.54
N PHE A 159 1.51 4.00 -3.31
CA PHE A 159 0.61 3.66 -2.21
C PHE A 159 0.85 4.51 -0.96
N THR A 160 1.45 5.68 -1.08
CA THR A 160 1.82 6.55 0.06
C THR A 160 0.58 7.13 0.77
N LEU A 161 -0.48 7.47 0.02
CA LEU A 161 -1.60 8.26 0.55
C LEU A 161 -2.77 7.41 1.09
N PRO A 162 -3.49 7.84 2.14
CA PRO A 162 -3.44 9.17 2.75
C PRO A 162 -2.30 9.35 3.76
N SER A 163 -1.82 10.58 3.89
CA SER A 163 -0.81 11.01 4.87
C SER A 163 -1.35 11.99 5.93
N ALA A 164 -2.66 12.30 5.86
CA ALA A 164 -3.30 13.18 6.82
C ALA A 164 -3.07 12.70 8.28
N PRO A 165 -2.79 13.61 9.22
CA PRO A 165 -2.92 15.07 9.12
C PRO A 165 -1.64 15.79 8.65
N SER A 166 -0.65 15.09 8.09
CA SER A 166 0.58 15.70 7.56
C SER A 166 0.25 16.74 6.47
N PRO A 167 1.01 17.84 6.35
CA PRO A 167 0.86 18.79 5.24
C PRO A 167 1.16 18.19 3.86
N THR A 168 1.76 16.99 3.79
CA THR A 168 1.96 16.29 2.52
C THR A 168 0.67 15.72 1.92
N GLN A 169 -0.43 15.71 2.69
CA GLN A 169 -1.73 15.21 2.21
C GLN A 169 -2.22 16.01 1.00
N THR A 170 -2.70 15.32 -0.02
CA THR A 170 -3.24 15.88 -1.26
C THR A 170 -4.67 16.40 -1.13
N GLN A 171 -5.05 17.30 -2.04
CA GLN A 171 -6.46 17.73 -2.21
C GLN A 171 -7.34 16.59 -2.75
N THR A 172 -6.85 15.83 -3.73
CA THR A 172 -7.53 14.61 -4.18
C THR A 172 -7.47 13.57 -3.06
N ILE A 173 -8.64 13.05 -2.65
CA ILE A 173 -8.78 12.03 -1.61
C ILE A 173 -9.69 10.91 -2.10
N ASN A 174 -9.55 9.70 -1.56
CA ASN A 174 -10.42 8.57 -1.85
C ASN A 174 -10.52 8.23 -3.35
N ALA A 175 -9.41 8.35 -4.08
CA ALA A 175 -9.38 8.18 -5.52
C ALA A 175 -8.29 7.21 -5.99
N ILE A 176 -8.52 6.68 -7.20
CA ILE A 176 -7.51 6.04 -8.04
C ILE A 176 -7.36 6.95 -9.26
N TYR A 177 -6.16 7.48 -9.45
CA TYR A 177 -5.93 8.49 -10.47
C TYR A 177 -4.47 8.47 -10.92
N TYR A 178 -4.23 9.00 -12.10
CA TYR A 178 -2.89 9.21 -12.63
C TYR A 178 -2.49 10.66 -12.41
N ALA A 179 -1.29 10.89 -11.90
CA ALA A 179 -0.67 12.20 -11.86
C ALA A 179 0.32 12.34 -13.02
N THR A 180 0.45 13.56 -13.52
CA THR A 180 1.50 13.97 -14.46
C THR A 180 2.44 14.88 -13.70
N ASP A 181 3.72 14.60 -13.81
CA ASP A 181 4.79 15.26 -13.11
C ASP A 181 5.03 16.68 -13.65
N ASP A 182 5.40 17.61 -12.77
CA ASP A 182 5.88 18.94 -13.13
C ASP A 182 7.27 19.15 -12.51
N PRO A 183 8.37 18.90 -13.25
CA PRO A 183 9.72 19.04 -12.74
C PRO A 183 10.07 20.41 -12.15
N GLN A 184 9.26 21.45 -12.44
CA GLN A 184 9.47 22.80 -11.93
C GLN A 184 8.69 23.06 -10.63
N ARG A 185 7.76 22.18 -10.22
CA ARG A 185 6.88 22.42 -9.07
C ARG A 185 6.70 21.14 -8.24
N PRO A 186 6.72 21.24 -6.90
CA PRO A 186 6.48 20.08 -6.07
C PRO A 186 5.01 19.65 -6.13
N LYS A 187 4.75 18.43 -5.66
CA LYS A 187 3.42 17.89 -5.34
C LYS A 187 2.52 17.81 -6.57
N SER A 188 3.07 17.39 -7.70
CA SER A 188 2.37 17.17 -8.96
C SER A 188 1.17 16.23 -8.80
N HIS A 189 1.24 15.31 -7.82
CA HIS A 189 0.17 14.39 -7.46
C HIS A 189 -0.94 14.98 -6.55
N ASP A 190 -0.93 16.29 -6.22
CA ASP A 190 -2.01 16.95 -5.46
C ASP A 190 -3.38 16.81 -6.15
N ARG A 191 -3.35 16.72 -7.48
CA ARG A 191 -4.46 16.43 -8.38
C ARG A 191 -4.02 15.41 -9.44
N GLY A 192 -4.99 14.92 -10.21
CA GLY A 192 -4.69 14.13 -11.40
C GLY A 192 -5.96 13.61 -12.06
N ARG A 193 -5.79 12.78 -13.08
CA ARG A 193 -6.89 12.28 -13.91
C ARG A 193 -7.42 10.96 -13.33
N PRO A 194 -8.71 10.86 -12.96
CA PRO A 194 -9.27 9.62 -12.45
C PRO A 194 -9.09 8.44 -13.41
N ALA A 195 -8.75 7.28 -12.87
CA ALA A 195 -8.85 6.02 -13.60
C ALA A 195 -10.31 5.76 -13.97
N ALA A 196 -10.58 5.39 -15.23
CA ALA A 196 -11.93 5.24 -15.75
C ALA A 196 -12.05 4.12 -16.78
N VAL A 197 -13.20 3.45 -16.81
CA VAL A 197 -13.53 2.45 -17.82
C VAL A 197 -13.47 3.07 -19.22
N GLY A 198 -12.83 2.36 -20.15
CA GLY A 198 -12.66 2.79 -21.53
C GLY A 198 -11.65 3.91 -21.73
N ARG A 199 -10.89 4.31 -20.69
CA ARG A 199 -9.83 5.32 -20.80
C ARG A 199 -8.47 4.68 -20.52
N PRO A 200 -7.47 4.89 -21.40
CA PRO A 200 -6.12 4.43 -21.11
C PRO A 200 -5.49 5.22 -19.95
N PRO A 201 -4.44 4.66 -19.31
CA PRO A 201 -3.50 5.39 -18.44
C PRO A 201 -3.01 6.71 -19.06
N ASP A 202 -2.55 7.69 -18.26
CA ASP A 202 -2.86 9.14 -18.40
C ASP A 202 -2.46 10.02 -17.20
N GLY A 203 -1.22 10.29 -16.76
CA GLY A 203 0.12 10.13 -17.35
C GLY A 203 1.13 9.33 -16.52
N ASP A 204 2.01 9.98 -15.74
CA ASP A 204 3.29 9.39 -15.32
C ASP A 204 3.18 8.29 -14.27
N LEU A 205 2.40 8.51 -13.22
CA LEU A 205 2.28 7.54 -12.12
C LEU A 205 0.83 7.35 -11.69
N LEU A 206 0.44 6.10 -11.43
CA LEU A 206 -0.85 5.75 -10.82
C LEU A 206 -0.75 5.92 -9.29
N LEU A 207 -1.71 6.63 -8.71
CA LEU A 207 -1.87 6.81 -7.27
C LEU A 207 -3.05 5.96 -6.81
N VAL A 208 -2.80 5.04 -5.87
CA VAL A 208 -3.85 4.21 -5.26
C VAL A 208 -3.99 4.60 -3.79
N GLN A 209 -4.97 5.46 -3.52
CA GLN A 209 -5.17 5.98 -2.18
C GLN A 209 -5.94 5.01 -1.27
N GLY A 210 -5.67 5.10 0.02
CA GLY A 210 -6.56 4.58 1.05
C GLY A 210 -7.76 5.50 1.29
N VAL A 211 -8.61 5.10 2.23
CA VAL A 211 -9.73 5.92 2.72
C VAL A 211 -9.25 6.99 3.69
N LEU A 212 -9.65 8.23 3.42
CA LEU A 212 -9.61 9.39 4.30
C LEU A 212 -11.04 9.89 4.54
N ALA A 213 -11.50 9.83 5.80
CA ALA A 213 -12.87 10.19 6.15
C ALA A 213 -12.99 10.68 7.60
N LEU A 214 -14.14 11.28 7.93
CA LEU A 214 -14.51 11.57 9.31
C LEU A 214 -15.25 10.36 9.93
N ASP A 215 -14.69 9.77 10.97
CA ASP A 215 -15.31 8.70 11.77
C ASP A 215 -16.17 9.30 12.88
N TRP A 216 -17.45 9.50 12.58
CA TRP A 216 -18.46 9.94 13.54
C TRP A 216 -18.84 8.88 14.58
N GLY A 217 -18.44 7.62 14.37
CA GLY A 217 -18.57 6.54 15.35
C GLY A 217 -17.49 6.60 16.44
N ARG A 218 -16.38 7.32 16.18
CA ARG A 218 -15.37 7.66 17.18
C ARG A 218 -15.33 9.16 17.39
N ARG A 219 -16.06 9.66 18.39
CA ARG A 219 -16.04 11.09 18.70
C ARG A 219 -15.04 11.41 19.81
N LYS A 220 -14.16 12.38 19.57
CA LYS A 220 -13.40 13.05 20.62
C LYS A 220 -14.37 13.90 21.43
N TRP A 221 -14.34 13.74 22.75
CA TRP A 221 -15.23 14.44 23.69
C TRP A 221 -16.73 14.25 23.40
N GLY A 222 -17.11 13.20 22.68
CA GLY A 222 -18.51 12.92 22.33
C GLY A 222 -19.08 13.75 21.16
N CYS A 223 -18.38 14.77 20.66
CA CYS A 223 -18.90 15.68 19.63
C CYS A 223 -18.06 15.76 18.35
N LEU A 224 -16.72 15.74 18.43
CA LEU A 224 -15.87 15.93 17.25
C LEU A 224 -15.49 14.59 16.64
N PRO A 225 -15.73 14.35 15.33
CA PRO A 225 -15.33 13.09 14.70
C PRO A 225 -13.81 12.95 14.71
N ARG A 226 -13.33 11.70 14.83
CA ARG A 226 -11.91 11.41 14.58
C ARG A 226 -11.67 11.26 13.08
N LEU A 227 -10.42 11.44 12.69
CA LEU A 227 -9.98 11.15 11.34
C LEU A 227 -9.79 9.63 11.17
N GLU A 228 -10.35 9.08 10.11
CA GLU A 228 -10.04 7.76 9.56
C GLU A 228 -9.11 7.98 8.37
N ALA A 229 -7.95 7.32 8.37
CA ALA A 229 -6.91 7.47 7.34
C ALA A 229 -6.39 6.09 6.85
N SER A 230 -7.19 5.03 7.02
CA SER A 230 -6.86 3.64 6.63
C SER A 230 -5.63 3.03 7.32
N GLU A 231 -5.07 3.73 8.30
CA GLU A 231 -4.00 3.24 9.15
C GLU A 231 -4.50 2.14 10.10
N LEU A 232 -3.74 1.06 10.18
CA LEU A 232 -3.86 0.00 11.16
C LEU A 232 -2.68 0.10 12.14
N SER A 233 -2.97 0.44 13.40
CA SER A 233 -1.95 0.60 14.43
C SER A 233 -2.49 0.34 15.83
N GLY A 234 -1.62 0.30 16.84
CA GLY A 234 -2.05 0.18 18.24
C GLY A 234 -3.00 1.31 18.68
N LYS A 235 -2.88 2.51 18.11
CA LYS A 235 -3.75 3.67 18.42
C LYS A 235 -5.08 3.64 17.65
N THR A 236 -5.06 3.06 16.46
CA THR A 236 -6.21 2.93 15.57
C THR A 236 -6.29 1.47 15.08
N PRO A 237 -6.65 0.53 15.97
CA PRO A 237 -6.64 -0.89 15.61
C PRO A 237 -7.69 -1.20 14.54
N PRO A 238 -7.49 -2.26 13.75
CA PRO A 238 -8.55 -2.80 12.92
C PRO A 238 -9.75 -3.18 13.79
N ALA A 239 -10.96 -2.89 13.30
CA ALA A 239 -12.18 -3.25 13.99
C ALA A 239 -13.33 -3.43 13.00
N PRO A 240 -14.25 -4.40 13.22
CA PRO A 240 -15.44 -4.60 12.38
C PRO A 240 -16.24 -3.32 12.12
N ARG A 241 -16.37 -2.44 13.12
CA ARG A 241 -17.10 -1.16 13.00
C ARG A 241 -16.51 -0.17 12.00
N ARG A 242 -15.23 -0.32 11.61
CA ARG A 242 -14.56 0.55 10.61
C ARG A 242 -14.92 0.16 9.19
N VAL A 243 -15.28 -1.11 8.95
CA VAL A 243 -15.52 -1.65 7.61
C VAL A 243 -16.63 -0.93 6.84
N PRO A 244 -17.79 -0.57 7.44
CA PRO A 244 -18.80 0.20 6.72
C PRO A 244 -18.30 1.57 6.25
N LEU A 245 -17.46 2.24 7.05
CA LEU A 245 -16.86 3.52 6.68
C LEU A 245 -15.85 3.34 5.56
N TRP A 246 -15.00 2.31 5.66
CA TRP A 246 -14.05 1.95 4.61
C TRP A 246 -14.77 1.66 3.29
N LEU A 247 -15.79 0.81 3.29
CA LEU A 247 -16.53 0.45 2.08
C LEU A 247 -17.23 1.66 1.45
N ARG A 248 -17.77 2.57 2.27
CA ARG A 248 -18.46 3.78 1.79
C ARG A 248 -17.54 4.72 1.01
N PHE A 249 -16.27 4.84 1.43
CA PHE A 249 -15.32 5.80 0.88
C PHE A 249 -14.18 5.14 0.09
N ALA A 250 -14.16 3.81 -0.02
CA ALA A 250 -13.17 3.09 -0.79
C ALA A 250 -13.19 3.57 -2.25
N PRO A 251 -12.03 3.96 -2.81
CA PRO A 251 -11.93 4.33 -4.21
C PRO A 251 -12.51 3.30 -5.18
N SER A 252 -12.88 3.76 -6.38
CA SER A 252 -13.24 2.92 -7.51
C SER A 252 -12.71 3.50 -8.80
N VAL A 253 -12.56 2.65 -9.82
CA VAL A 253 -12.41 3.10 -11.21
C VAL A 253 -13.74 3.70 -11.66
N GLN A 254 -13.72 4.90 -12.22
CA GLN A 254 -14.93 5.59 -12.68
C GLN A 254 -15.62 4.79 -13.78
N GLY A 255 -16.93 4.54 -13.63
CA GLY A 255 -17.71 3.65 -14.50
C GLY A 255 -17.67 2.17 -14.06
N ALA A 256 -16.96 1.82 -12.99
CA ALA A 256 -16.92 0.50 -12.38
C ALA A 256 -17.15 0.55 -10.86
N GLU A 257 -18.09 1.38 -10.40
CA GLU A 257 -18.38 1.65 -8.99
C GLU A 257 -18.90 0.42 -8.22
N GLN A 258 -19.26 -0.66 -8.91
CA GLN A 258 -19.55 -1.96 -8.30
C GLN A 258 -18.31 -2.66 -7.74
N VAL A 259 -17.10 -2.18 -8.03
CA VAL A 259 -15.83 -2.66 -7.49
C VAL A 259 -15.20 -1.55 -6.64
N ARG A 260 -14.91 -1.86 -5.38
CA ARG A 260 -14.32 -0.95 -4.40
C ARG A 260 -12.92 -1.42 -4.02
N PHE A 261 -11.96 -0.52 -4.07
CA PHE A 261 -10.56 -0.78 -3.75
C PHE A 261 -10.24 -0.21 -2.38
N LEU A 262 -10.02 -1.09 -1.41
CA LEU A 262 -9.65 -0.74 -0.05
C LEU A 262 -8.17 -1.04 0.16
N LYS A 263 -7.34 -0.01 0.05
CA LYS A 263 -5.95 -0.05 0.48
C LYS A 263 -5.86 0.41 1.94
N LEU A 264 -5.46 -0.50 2.82
CA LEU A 264 -5.12 -0.20 4.21
C LEU A 264 -3.59 -0.01 4.33
N SER A 265 -3.14 0.72 5.34
CA SER A 265 -1.71 0.94 5.59
C SER A 265 -1.33 0.67 7.03
N CYS A 266 -0.06 0.37 7.28
CA CYS A 266 0.47 0.26 8.64
C CYS A 266 1.98 0.51 8.69
N HIS A 267 2.49 0.65 9.92
CA HIS A 267 3.89 0.37 10.24
C HIS A 267 3.93 -0.93 11.05
N GLY A 268 4.20 -2.04 10.40
CA GLY A 268 3.96 -3.38 10.94
C GLY A 268 5.08 -3.90 11.83
N ALA A 269 6.31 -3.49 11.57
CA ALA A 269 7.46 -3.96 12.33
C ALA A 269 7.48 -3.49 13.81
N PRO A 270 7.19 -2.22 14.16
CA PRO A 270 7.24 -1.76 15.54
C PRO A 270 6.31 -2.54 16.49
N GLU A 271 6.84 -2.94 17.65
CA GLU A 271 6.18 -3.82 18.64
C GLU A 271 4.85 -3.26 19.13
N LYS A 272 4.77 -1.93 19.25
CA LYS A 272 3.55 -1.20 19.67
C LYS A 272 2.33 -1.48 18.78
N ASN A 273 2.53 -1.97 17.55
CA ASN A 273 1.47 -2.27 16.60
C ASN A 273 1.18 -3.77 16.47
N GLN A 274 2.01 -4.65 17.04
CA GLN A 274 1.91 -6.10 16.83
C GLN A 274 0.57 -6.68 17.32
N ASP A 275 0.09 -6.32 18.51
CA ASP A 275 -1.20 -6.82 18.99
C ASP A 275 -2.37 -6.39 18.09
N ALA A 276 -2.34 -5.16 17.60
CA ALA A 276 -3.37 -4.66 16.69
C ALA A 276 -3.36 -5.38 15.33
N LEU A 277 -2.18 -5.73 14.82
CA LEU A 277 -1.99 -6.26 13.46
C LEU A 277 -1.97 -7.79 13.37
N LEU A 278 -1.43 -8.46 14.38
CA LEU A 278 -1.27 -9.92 14.43
C LEU A 278 -2.15 -10.59 15.50
N GLY A 279 -2.75 -9.80 16.39
CA GLY A 279 -3.57 -10.29 17.50
C GLY A 279 -5.07 -10.30 17.21
N ALA A 280 -5.84 -10.31 18.29
CA ALA A 280 -7.29 -10.45 18.23
C ALA A 280 -8.03 -9.32 17.47
N PRO A 281 -7.60 -8.04 17.48
CA PRO A 281 -8.23 -6.99 16.68
C PRO A 281 -8.21 -7.29 15.17
N ALA A 282 -7.05 -7.67 14.62
CA ALA A 282 -6.92 -8.02 13.21
C ALA A 282 -7.76 -9.26 12.89
N ARG A 283 -7.62 -10.33 13.71
CA ARG A 283 -8.36 -11.58 13.51
C ARG A 283 -9.86 -11.38 13.42
N ARG A 284 -10.46 -10.69 14.41
CA ARG A 284 -11.90 -10.41 14.43
C ARG A 284 -12.36 -9.58 13.23
N THR A 285 -11.51 -8.67 12.74
CA THR A 285 -11.83 -7.82 11.59
C THR A 285 -11.82 -8.62 10.30
N LEU A 286 -10.81 -9.48 10.09
CA LEU A 286 -10.75 -10.38 8.94
C LEU A 286 -11.89 -11.40 8.94
N GLU A 287 -12.21 -11.99 10.09
CA GLU A 287 -13.38 -12.88 10.24
C GLU A 287 -14.69 -12.14 9.92
N HIS A 288 -14.83 -10.89 10.37
CA HIS A 288 -16.00 -10.08 10.04
C HIS A 288 -16.09 -9.79 8.53
N LEU A 289 -14.98 -9.44 7.89
CA LEU A 289 -14.91 -9.24 6.43
C LEU A 289 -15.35 -10.51 5.70
N CYS A 290 -14.79 -11.67 6.04
CA CYS A 290 -15.13 -12.95 5.41
C CYS A 290 -16.59 -13.33 5.65
N ARG A 291 -17.15 -13.07 6.84
CA ARG A 291 -18.53 -13.45 7.17
C ARG A 291 -19.57 -12.52 6.55
N VAL A 292 -19.32 -11.21 6.55
CA VAL A 292 -20.33 -10.19 6.22
C VAL A 292 -20.18 -9.65 4.80
N TYR A 293 -18.95 -9.60 4.28
CA TYR A 293 -18.63 -9.00 2.98
C TYR A 293 -18.16 -10.02 1.94
N ASN A 294 -18.52 -11.29 2.10
CA ASN A 294 -18.16 -12.38 1.17
C ASN A 294 -19.29 -13.39 0.94
N ASP A 295 -20.55 -12.94 0.90
CA ASP A 295 -21.72 -13.82 0.74
C ASP A 295 -21.97 -14.31 -0.70
N GLY A 296 -21.17 -13.84 -1.67
CA GLY A 296 -21.27 -14.20 -3.08
C GLY A 296 -22.49 -13.62 -3.81
N ARG A 297 -23.38 -12.90 -3.10
CA ARG A 297 -24.63 -12.35 -3.64
C ARG A 297 -24.61 -10.83 -3.58
N ARG A 298 -24.50 -10.27 -2.38
CA ARG A 298 -24.39 -8.82 -2.15
C ARG A 298 -22.94 -8.37 -2.21
N TYR A 299 -22.05 -9.17 -1.62
CA TYR A 299 -20.64 -8.85 -1.50
C TYR A 299 -19.75 -10.01 -1.94
N ARG A 300 -18.69 -9.69 -2.68
CA ARG A 300 -17.56 -10.57 -2.96
C ARG A 300 -16.31 -9.93 -2.38
N LEU A 301 -15.68 -10.60 -1.42
CA LEU A 301 -14.39 -10.18 -0.89
C LEU A 301 -13.30 -10.76 -1.78
N LEU A 302 -12.27 -9.97 -2.02
CA LEU A 302 -11.06 -10.38 -2.72
C LEU A 302 -9.84 -9.87 -1.94
N PHE A 303 -9.06 -10.77 -1.37
CA PHE A 303 -7.77 -10.43 -0.78
C PHE A 303 -6.72 -10.33 -1.88
N MET A 304 -5.98 -9.23 -1.94
CA MET A 304 -5.05 -8.94 -3.02
C MET A 304 -3.73 -8.44 -2.49
N SER A 305 -2.66 -8.70 -3.24
CA SER A 305 -1.48 -7.85 -3.16
C SER A 305 -1.73 -6.49 -3.79
N CYS A 306 -0.88 -5.50 -3.49
CA CYS A 306 -0.90 -4.18 -4.14
C CYS A 306 -0.76 -4.29 -5.67
N ARG A 307 0.02 -5.27 -6.14
CA ARG A 307 0.16 -5.56 -7.57
C ARG A 307 -1.11 -6.10 -8.21
N GLU A 308 -1.75 -7.08 -7.57
CA GLU A 308 -3.02 -7.64 -8.05
C GLU A 308 -4.13 -6.59 -8.06
N MET A 309 -4.11 -5.68 -7.08
CA MET A 309 -4.99 -4.52 -7.04
C MET A 309 -4.84 -3.65 -8.29
N VAL A 310 -3.61 -3.30 -8.67
CA VAL A 310 -3.33 -2.50 -9.88
C VAL A 310 -3.67 -3.26 -11.16
N GLN A 311 -3.44 -4.58 -11.20
CA GLN A 311 -3.86 -5.41 -12.33
C GLN A 311 -5.39 -5.39 -12.52
N ALA A 312 -6.17 -5.44 -11.41
CA ALA A 312 -7.62 -5.26 -11.46
C ALA A 312 -8.02 -3.88 -11.94
N ILE A 313 -7.36 -2.82 -11.46
CA ILE A 313 -7.62 -1.44 -11.91
C ILE A 313 -7.47 -1.37 -13.43
N HIS A 314 -6.34 -1.86 -13.97
CA HIS A 314 -6.09 -1.84 -15.41
C HIS A 314 -7.06 -2.72 -16.20
N ALA A 315 -7.51 -3.86 -15.66
CA ALA A 315 -8.55 -4.67 -16.29
C ALA A 315 -9.86 -3.89 -16.42
N LEU A 316 -10.30 -3.23 -15.35
CA LEU A 316 -11.51 -2.40 -15.37
C LEU A 316 -11.37 -1.20 -16.34
N GLU A 317 -10.21 -0.56 -16.41
CA GLU A 317 -9.94 0.52 -17.38
C GLU A 317 -10.12 0.04 -18.83
N ARG A 318 -9.76 -1.21 -19.13
CA ARG A 318 -9.98 -1.84 -20.43
C ARG A 318 -11.43 -2.31 -20.65
N GLY A 319 -12.31 -2.16 -19.66
CA GLY A 319 -13.68 -2.69 -19.69
C GLY A 319 -13.75 -4.21 -19.53
N GLU A 320 -12.67 -4.84 -19.05
CA GLU A 320 -12.58 -6.26 -18.80
C GLU A 320 -13.17 -6.62 -17.42
N GLY A 321 -13.51 -7.90 -17.25
CA GLY A 321 -13.74 -8.45 -15.92
C GLY A 321 -12.47 -8.42 -15.08
N LEU A 322 -12.63 -8.56 -13.76
CA LEU A 322 -11.47 -8.73 -12.88
C LEU A 322 -10.69 -9.99 -13.29
N PRO A 323 -9.35 -9.97 -13.33
CA PRO A 323 -8.55 -11.01 -13.97
C PRO A 323 -8.40 -12.26 -13.10
N TRP A 324 -9.49 -12.95 -12.78
CA TRP A 324 -9.52 -14.21 -12.03
C TRP A 324 -10.91 -14.84 -12.00
#